data_AF-A0A3D1PDF0-F1
#
_entry.id   AF-A0A3D1PDF0-F1
#
_cell.length_a   1.000
_cell.length_b   1.000
_cell.length_c   1.000
_cell.angle_alpha   90.00
_cell.angle_beta   90.00
_cell.angle_gamma   90.00
#
_symmetry.space_group_name_H-M   'P 1'
#
loop_
_entity.id
_entity.type
_entity.pdbx_description
1 polymer ?
#
loop_
_entity_poly.entity_id
_entity_poly.type
_entity_poly.pdbx_seq_one_letter_code
_entity_poly.pdbx_strand_id
1 'polypeptide(L)'
;MSEPPTKKFFKRLDNSKLIRYLLLLALGWAIVQVLAYFQTVIVIFTLAAILAFLLNYPVQWLHRFLPHGVAVGLVFLLSLVILGGLGITIGLAIVSQGQQLLSQSTEFVNSVIPLVERLEQVLKTWNLQVDFGAIEEQVRNQALSGI
;
A
#
# COMPACT_ATOMS: atom_id res chain seq x y z
N MET A 1 37.08 -47.16 -17.12
CA MET A 1 35.91 -46.64 -16.37
C MET A 1 36.25 -45.23 -15.91
N SER A 2 35.70 -44.19 -16.54
CA SER A 2 36.05 -42.79 -16.28
C SER A 2 35.06 -42.18 -15.28
N GLU A 3 35.51 -41.74 -14.12
CA GLU A 3 34.65 -41.12 -13.10
C GLU A 3 34.09 -39.76 -13.60
N PRO A 4 32.80 -39.44 -13.32
CA PRO A 4 32.18 -38.22 -13.80
C PRO A 4 32.75 -36.96 -13.10
N PRO A 5 33.01 -35.87 -13.85
CA PRO A 5 33.73 -34.67 -13.38
C PRO A 5 32.97 -33.80 -12.36
N THR A 6 31.71 -34.13 -12.05
CA THR A 6 30.82 -33.32 -11.20
C THR A 6 31.22 -33.32 -9.73
N LYS A 7 31.85 -34.40 -9.21
CA LYS A 7 32.29 -34.48 -7.81
C LYS A 7 33.42 -33.50 -7.44
N LYS A 8 34.17 -32.96 -8.40
CA LYS A 8 35.29 -32.03 -8.13
C LYS A 8 34.83 -30.60 -7.80
N PHE A 9 33.69 -30.15 -8.33
CA PHE A 9 33.16 -28.82 -8.04
C PHE A 9 32.68 -28.69 -6.59
N PHE A 10 32.00 -29.71 -6.09
CA PHE A 10 31.52 -29.77 -4.70
C PHE A 10 32.64 -29.91 -3.65
N LYS A 11 33.83 -30.37 -4.04
CA LYS A 11 35.00 -30.51 -3.14
C LYS A 11 35.82 -29.23 -2.98
N ARG A 12 35.59 -28.20 -3.81
CA ARG A 12 36.31 -26.90 -3.78
C ARG A 12 35.53 -25.79 -3.09
N LEU A 13 34.29 -26.06 -2.69
CA LEU A 13 33.54 -25.21 -1.76
C LEU A 13 34.15 -25.40 -0.36
N ASP A 14 35.26 -24.70 -0.17
CA ASP A 14 35.95 -24.57 1.10
C ASP A 14 34.94 -24.09 2.14
N ASN A 15 34.67 -24.89 3.19
CA ASN A 15 33.66 -24.58 4.21
C ASN A 15 33.81 -23.15 4.76
N SER A 16 35.05 -22.64 4.83
CA SER A 16 35.34 -21.28 5.26
C SER A 16 34.77 -20.20 4.31
N LYS A 17 34.78 -20.41 2.99
CA LYS A 17 34.18 -19.46 2.02
C LYS A 17 32.66 -19.46 2.12
N LEU A 18 32.07 -20.64 2.24
CA LEU A 18 30.62 -20.79 2.45
C LEU A 18 30.15 -20.09 3.72
N ILE A 19 30.88 -20.29 4.84
CA ILE A 19 30.58 -19.64 6.11
C ILE A 19 30.71 -18.12 5.98
N ARG A 20 31.73 -17.59 5.29
CA ARG A 20 31.88 -16.14 5.07
C ARG A 20 30.72 -15.54 4.29
N TYR A 21 30.31 -16.17 3.19
CA TYR A 21 29.16 -15.68 2.43
C TYR A 21 27.86 -15.80 3.23
N LEU A 22 27.70 -16.87 4.02
CA LEU A 22 26.55 -17.03 4.90
C LEU A 22 26.51 -15.98 6.01
N LEU A 23 27.67 -15.64 6.59
CA LEU A 23 27.80 -14.57 7.57
C LEU A 23 27.52 -13.19 6.97
N LEU A 24 28.00 -12.93 5.74
CA LEU A 24 27.69 -11.68 5.04
C LEU A 24 26.19 -11.56 4.73
N LEU A 25 25.56 -12.66 4.33
CA LEU A 25 24.12 -12.72 4.10
C LEU A 25 23.34 -12.50 5.42
N ALA A 26 23.76 -13.17 6.49
CA ALA A 26 23.15 -13.02 7.81
C ALA A 26 23.33 -11.60 8.36
N LEU A 27 24.50 -10.98 8.13
CA LEU A 27 24.76 -9.60 8.50
C LEU A 27 23.89 -8.63 7.69
N GLY A 28 23.77 -8.85 6.38
CA GLY A 28 22.87 -8.07 5.52
C GLY A 28 21.41 -8.18 5.97
N TRP A 29 20.96 -9.38 6.29
CA TRP A 29 19.63 -9.62 6.85
C TRP A 29 19.43 -8.90 8.19
N ALA A 30 20.41 -8.98 9.10
CA ALA A 30 20.36 -8.29 10.38
C ALA A 30 20.31 -6.76 10.21
N ILE A 31 21.06 -6.21 9.27
CA ILE A 31 21.03 -4.78 8.93
C ILE A 31 19.64 -4.38 8.43
N VAL A 32 19.03 -5.14 7.52
CA VAL A 32 17.67 -4.87 7.05
C VAL A 32 16.67 -4.90 8.21
N GLN A 33 16.81 -5.84 9.14
CA GLN A 33 15.94 -5.94 10.30
C GLN A 33 16.09 -4.74 11.26
N VAL A 34 17.33 -4.26 11.45
CA VAL A 34 17.59 -3.04 12.22
C VAL A 34 17.01 -1.82 11.50
N LEU A 35 17.20 -1.68 10.18
CA LEU A 35 16.58 -0.59 9.42
C LEU A 35 15.05 -0.64 9.49
N ALA A 36 14.43 -1.83 9.41
CA ALA A 36 12.99 -2.00 9.52
C ALA A 36 12.49 -1.59 10.92
N TYR A 37 13.25 -1.92 11.97
CA TYR A 37 12.94 -1.46 13.33
C TYR A 37 12.96 0.08 13.44
N PHE A 38 13.91 0.73 12.78
CA PHE A 38 14.00 2.20 12.72
C PHE A 38 13.17 2.83 11.59
N GLN A 39 12.35 2.06 10.86
CA GLN A 39 11.60 2.55 9.71
C GLN A 39 10.79 3.81 10.06
N THR A 40 10.04 3.77 11.16
CA THR A 40 9.24 4.91 11.60
C THR A 40 10.10 6.14 11.90
N VAL A 41 11.25 5.96 12.53
CA VAL A 41 12.18 7.06 12.85
C VAL A 41 12.76 7.66 11.57
N ILE A 42 13.19 6.82 10.63
CA ILE A 42 13.73 7.23 9.33
C ILE A 42 12.65 8.01 8.55
N VAL A 43 11.42 7.49 8.50
CA VAL A 43 10.31 8.16 7.79
C VAL A 43 10.00 9.53 8.40
N ILE A 44 9.89 9.63 9.73
CA ILE A 44 9.64 10.92 10.41
C ILE A 44 10.81 11.89 10.14
N PHE A 45 12.05 11.40 10.23
CA PHE A 45 13.23 12.23 10.01
C PHE A 45 13.34 12.71 8.55
N THR A 46 13.09 11.84 7.58
CA THR A 46 13.06 12.19 6.16
C THR A 46 11.94 13.16 5.85
N LEU A 47 10.73 12.95 6.38
CA LEU A 47 9.63 13.91 6.24
C LEU A 47 10.00 15.26 6.85
N ALA A 48 10.59 15.28 8.05
CA ALA A 48 11.05 16.51 8.68
C ALA A 48 12.13 17.21 7.84
N ALA A 49 13.08 16.47 7.26
CA ALA A 49 14.13 17.03 6.40
C ALA A 49 13.56 17.59 5.10
N ILE A 50 12.62 16.89 4.46
CA ILE A 50 11.91 17.37 3.26
C ILE A 50 11.11 18.62 3.62
N LEU A 51 10.37 18.62 4.72
CA LEU A 51 9.61 19.77 5.17
C LEU A 51 10.52 20.95 5.50
N ALA A 52 11.66 20.72 6.16
CA ALA A 52 12.65 21.75 6.44
C ALA A 52 13.26 22.33 5.16
N PHE A 53 13.59 21.47 4.18
CA PHE A 53 14.09 21.90 2.88
C PHE A 53 13.03 22.70 2.10
N LEU A 54 11.79 22.23 2.11
CA LEU A 54 10.65 22.87 1.47
C LEU A 54 10.28 24.19 2.16
N LEU A 55 10.52 24.32 3.46
CA LEU A 55 10.39 25.57 4.22
C LEU A 55 11.53 26.55 3.96
N ASN A 56 12.75 26.06 3.73
CA ASN A 56 13.91 26.93 3.52
C ASN A 56 13.72 27.87 2.31
N TYR A 57 13.08 27.38 1.25
CA TYR A 57 12.81 28.15 0.03
C TYR A 57 11.85 29.35 0.23
N PRO A 58 10.63 29.18 0.79
CA PRO A 58 9.73 30.29 1.12
C PRO A 58 10.26 31.16 2.26
N VAL A 59 11.02 30.61 3.22
CA VAL A 59 11.65 31.41 4.29
C VAL A 59 12.68 32.38 3.72
N GLN A 60 13.50 31.97 2.76
CA GLN A 60 14.45 32.87 2.10
C GLN A 60 13.75 33.97 1.29
N TRP A 61 12.63 33.66 0.64
CA TRP A 61 11.81 34.65 -0.06
C TRP A 61 11.16 35.65 0.91
N LEU A 62 10.69 35.18 2.07
CA LEU A 62 10.01 35.99 3.08
C LEU A 62 10.98 36.78 3.97
N HIS A 63 12.24 36.35 4.09
CA HIS A 63 13.30 37.07 4.81
C HIS A 63 13.59 38.46 4.21
N ARG A 64 13.15 38.74 2.98
CA ARG A 64 13.28 40.06 2.37
C ARG A 64 12.35 41.11 2.99
N PHE A 65 11.30 40.68 3.71
CA PHE A 65 10.30 41.58 4.32
C PHE A 65 10.18 41.44 5.85
N LEU A 66 10.68 40.36 6.47
CA LEU A 66 10.53 40.10 7.91
C LEU A 66 11.80 39.50 8.55
N PRO A 67 12.06 39.79 9.85
CA PRO A 67 13.18 39.21 10.60
C PRO A 67 13.07 37.67 10.67
N HIS A 68 14.21 37.00 10.52
CA HIS A 68 14.37 35.55 10.30
C HIS A 68 13.50 34.66 11.22
N GLY A 69 13.39 34.99 12.50
CA GLY A 69 12.62 34.19 13.48
C GLY A 69 11.10 34.20 13.23
N VAL A 70 10.54 35.33 12.78
CA VAL A 70 9.10 35.45 12.50
C VAL A 70 8.75 34.75 11.18
N ALA A 71 9.63 34.84 10.18
CA ALA A 71 9.45 34.15 8.91
C ALA A 71 9.41 32.62 9.08
N VAL A 72 10.33 32.06 9.88
CA VAL A 72 10.34 30.61 10.15
C VAL A 72 9.07 30.18 10.89
N GLY A 73 8.66 30.91 11.93
CA GLY A 73 7.45 30.59 12.70
C GLY A 73 6.17 30.64 11.86
N LEU A 74 6.05 31.65 10.99
CA LEU A 74 4.89 31.81 10.11
C LEU A 74 4.78 30.67 9.08
N VAL A 75 5.87 30.34 8.40
CA VAL A 75 5.87 29.29 7.38
C VAL A 75 5.67 27.91 8.02
N PHE A 76 6.22 27.68 9.21
CA PHE A 76 5.97 26.46 9.99
C PHE A 76 4.48 26.29 10.34
N LEU A 77 3.85 27.33 10.88
CA LEU A 77 2.41 27.30 11.18
C LEU A 77 1.57 27.13 9.92
N LEU A 78 1.90 27.83 8.83
CA LEU A 78 1.18 27.71 7.57
C LEU A 78 1.26 26.29 7.00
N SER A 79 2.43 25.67 7.04
CA SER A 79 2.64 24.29 6.60
C SER A 79 1.80 23.30 7.43
N LEU A 80 1.77 23.48 8.76
CA LEU A 80 0.98 22.66 9.67
C LEU A 80 -0.53 22.79 9.37
N VAL A 81 -1.00 24.01 9.12
CA VAL A 81 -2.40 24.28 8.73
C VAL A 81 -2.74 23.66 7.38
N ILE A 82 -1.85 23.77 6.38
CA ILE A 82 -2.06 23.18 5.06
C ILE A 82 -2.11 21.65 5.15
N LEU A 83 -1.13 21.03 5.83
CA LEU A 83 -1.08 19.59 6.03
C LEU A 83 -2.29 19.08 6.81
N GLY A 84 -2.65 19.75 7.91
CA GLY A 84 -3.82 19.41 8.72
C GLY A 84 -5.11 19.56 7.92
N GLY A 85 -5.28 20.67 7.21
CA GLY A 85 -6.44 20.93 6.35
C GLY A 85 -6.57 19.92 5.22
N LEU A 86 -5.47 19.58 4.54
CA LEU A 86 -5.45 18.52 3.52
C LEU A 86 -5.78 17.16 4.12
N GLY A 87 -5.19 16.82 5.27
CA GLY A 87 -5.47 15.56 5.96
C GLY A 87 -6.95 15.40 6.33
N ILE A 88 -7.56 16.46 6.87
CA ILE A 88 -9.00 16.48 7.18
C ILE A 88 -9.83 16.37 5.90
N THR A 89 -9.48 17.13 4.86
CA THR A 89 -10.22 17.12 3.58
C THR A 89 -10.17 15.75 2.92
N ILE A 90 -8.99 15.14 2.85
CA ILE A 90 -8.81 13.78 2.31
C ILE A 90 -9.53 12.76 3.20
N GLY A 91 -9.42 12.86 4.52
CA GLY A 91 -10.10 11.96 5.46
C GLY A 91 -11.62 12.00 5.29
N LEU A 92 -12.21 13.21 5.22
CA LEU A 92 -13.63 13.39 4.97
C LEU A 92 -14.02 12.87 3.58
N ALA A 93 -13.20 13.15 2.57
CA ALA A 93 -13.43 12.66 1.21
C ALA A 93 -13.44 11.13 1.15
N ILE A 94 -12.53 10.45 1.85
CA ILE A 94 -12.51 8.98 1.95
C ILE A 94 -13.76 8.46 2.64
N VAL A 95 -14.22 9.10 3.72
CA VAL A 95 -15.45 8.68 4.41
C VAL A 95 -16.67 8.88 3.51
N SER A 96 -16.80 10.03 2.85
CA SER A 96 -17.93 10.30 1.96
C SER A 96 -17.91 9.42 0.70
N GLN A 97 -16.73 9.18 0.13
CA GLN A 97 -16.58 8.32 -1.05
C GLN A 97 -16.75 6.84 -0.66
N GLY A 98 -16.28 6.44 0.52
CA GLY A 98 -16.46 5.08 1.05
C GLY A 98 -17.93 4.73 1.28
N GLN A 99 -18.72 5.66 1.81
CA GLN A 99 -20.17 5.48 1.93
C GLN A 99 -20.84 5.35 0.56
N GLN A 100 -20.40 6.14 -0.44
CA GLN A 100 -20.89 6.01 -1.81
C GLN A 100 -20.53 4.65 -2.42
N LEU A 101 -19.32 4.14 -2.20
CA LEU A 101 -18.91 2.80 -2.65
C LEU A 101 -19.76 1.70 -2.02
N LEU A 102 -20.13 1.81 -0.74
CA LEU A 102 -21.04 0.87 -0.09
C LEU A 102 -22.44 0.92 -0.72
N SER A 103 -22.99 2.11 -0.96
CA SER A 103 -24.29 2.26 -1.61
C SER A 103 -24.32 1.77 -3.06
N GLN A 104 -23.26 2.05 -3.83
CA GLN A 104 -23.12 1.59 -5.21
C GLN A 104 -22.81 0.09 -5.29
N SER A 105 -22.23 -0.52 -4.26
CA SER A 105 -22.02 -1.97 -4.20
C SER A 105 -23.36 -2.71 -4.24
N THR A 106 -24.36 -2.25 -3.48
CA THR A 106 -25.71 -2.81 -3.51
C THR A 106 -26.37 -2.62 -4.88
N GLU A 107 -26.20 -1.45 -5.50
CA GLU A 107 -26.71 -1.17 -6.85
C GLU A 107 -26.02 -2.04 -7.92
N PHE A 108 -24.70 -2.22 -7.82
CA PHE A 108 -23.91 -3.10 -8.67
C PHE A 108 -24.38 -4.55 -8.53
N VAL A 109 -24.59 -5.05 -7.31
CA VAL A 109 -25.16 -6.38 -7.06
C VAL A 109 -26.50 -6.53 -7.76
N ASN A 110 -27.42 -5.57 -7.59
CA ASN A 110 -28.73 -5.59 -8.26
C ASN A 110 -28.62 -5.55 -9.79
N SER A 111 -27.58 -4.91 -10.35
CA SER A 111 -27.32 -4.87 -11.80
C SER A 111 -26.74 -6.18 -12.36
N VAL A 112 -26.07 -6.98 -11.51
CA VAL A 112 -25.45 -8.26 -11.88
C VAL A 112 -26.46 -9.40 -11.89
N ILE A 113 -27.49 -9.38 -11.03
CA ILE A 113 -28.55 -10.40 -11.00
C ILE A 113 -29.18 -10.65 -12.39
N PRO A 114 -29.69 -9.63 -13.13
CA PRO A 114 -30.30 -9.87 -14.45
C PRO A 114 -29.29 -10.30 -15.53
N LEU A 115 -27.99 -10.00 -15.35
CA LEU A 115 -26.94 -10.50 -16.25
C LEU A 115 -26.70 -12.00 -16.04
N VAL A 116 -26.76 -12.46 -14.79
CA VAL A 116 -26.63 -13.87 -14.42
C VAL A 116 -27.84 -14.67 -14.92
N GLU A 117 -29.07 -14.16 -14.79
CA GLU A 117 -30.27 -14.79 -15.34
C GLU A 117 -30.19 -14.98 -16.87
N ARG A 118 -29.68 -13.97 -17.59
CA ARG A 118 -29.46 -14.04 -19.05
C ARG A 118 -28.41 -15.09 -19.41
N LEU A 119 -27.33 -15.19 -18.63
CA LEU A 119 -26.31 -16.23 -18.80
C LEU A 119 -26.91 -17.61 -18.56
N GLU A 120 -27.75 -17.79 -17.54
CA GLU A 120 -28.42 -19.05 -17.27
C GLU A 120 -29.32 -19.50 -18.43
N GLN A 121 -30.05 -18.56 -19.05
CA GLN A 121 -30.87 -18.86 -20.25
C GLN A 121 -30.03 -19.33 -21.44
N VAL A 122 -28.86 -18.71 -21.65
CA VAL A 122 -27.91 -19.13 -22.68
C VAL A 122 -27.36 -20.51 -22.36
N LEU A 123 -26.95 -20.77 -21.12
CA LEU A 123 -26.42 -22.08 -20.70
C LEU A 123 -27.48 -23.20 -20.79
N LYS A 124 -28.74 -22.91 -20.46
CA LYS A 124 -29.87 -23.84 -20.65
C LYS A 124 -30.08 -24.21 -22.12
N THR A 125 -29.89 -23.26 -23.04
CA THR A 125 -29.93 -23.51 -24.49
C THR A 125 -28.82 -24.47 -24.93
N TRP A 126 -27.70 -24.51 -24.20
CA TRP A 126 -26.57 -25.40 -24.41
C TRP A 126 -26.66 -26.70 -23.58
N ASN A 127 -27.83 -27.02 -23.03
CA ASN A 127 -28.11 -28.21 -22.22
C ASN A 127 -27.23 -28.33 -20.95
N LEU A 128 -26.69 -27.21 -20.46
CA LEU A 128 -26.00 -27.11 -19.18
C LEU A 128 -26.97 -26.59 -18.13
N GLN A 129 -27.37 -27.44 -17.18
CA GLN A 129 -28.19 -27.05 -16.03
C GLN A 129 -27.27 -26.54 -14.92
N VAL A 130 -27.04 -25.23 -14.92
CA VAL A 130 -26.35 -24.53 -13.82
C VAL A 130 -27.38 -23.67 -13.12
N ASP A 131 -27.60 -23.92 -11.82
CA ASP A 131 -28.55 -23.19 -10.99
C ASP A 131 -27.80 -22.05 -10.27
N PHE A 132 -28.04 -20.81 -10.71
CA PHE A 132 -27.43 -19.62 -10.12
C PHE A 132 -28.30 -18.98 -9.02
N GLY A 133 -29.50 -19.52 -8.75
CA GLY A 133 -30.42 -19.00 -7.74
C GLY A 133 -29.86 -19.08 -6.32
N ALA A 134 -29.08 -20.12 -6.02
CA ALA A 134 -28.40 -20.25 -4.73
C ALA A 134 -27.38 -19.13 -4.46
N ILE A 135 -26.73 -18.61 -5.50
CA ILE A 135 -25.76 -17.51 -5.40
C ILE A 135 -26.50 -16.18 -5.24
N GLU A 136 -27.62 -15.99 -5.94
CA GLU A 136 -28.47 -14.81 -5.75
C GLU A 136 -28.99 -14.70 -4.31
N GLU A 137 -29.51 -15.78 -3.73
CA GLU A 137 -30.00 -15.77 -2.35
C GLU A 137 -28.87 -15.44 -1.36
N GLN A 138 -27.69 -16.02 -1.54
CA GLN A 138 -26.55 -15.79 -0.66
C GLN A 138 -26.03 -14.35 -0.75
N VAL A 139 -25.96 -13.79 -1.95
CA VAL A 139 -25.54 -12.40 -2.18
C VAL A 139 -26.60 -11.42 -1.66
N ARG A 140 -27.90 -11.69 -1.85
CA ARG A 140 -29.00 -10.89 -1.32
C ARG A 140 -28.98 -10.87 0.21
N ASN A 141 -28.80 -12.03 0.85
CA ASN A 141 -28.71 -12.11 2.30
C ASN A 141 -27.45 -11.40 2.84
N GLN A 142 -26.29 -11.52 2.18
CA GLN A 142 -25.08 -10.81 2.61
C GLN A 142 -25.18 -9.29 2.42
N ALA A 143 -25.72 -8.84 1.30
CA ALA A 143 -25.95 -7.43 1.02
C ALA A 143 -26.94 -6.78 2.01
N LEU A 144 -27.94 -7.54 2.50
CA LEU A 144 -28.88 -7.08 3.52
C LEU A 144 -28.33 -7.14 4.95
N SER A 145 -27.36 -8.03 5.22
CA SER A 145 -26.72 -8.16 6.54
C SER A 145 -25.54 -7.22 6.77
N GLY A 146 -24.99 -6.65 5.69
CA GLY A 146 -23.85 -5.72 5.71
C GLY A 146 -24.23 -4.25 5.87
N ILE A 147 -25.53 -3.95 6.01
CA ILE A 147 -26.10 -2.61 6.24
C ILE A 147 -26.47 -2.44 7.71
#